data_AF-A0A2S9GAZ6-F1
#
_entry.id   AF-A0A2S9GAZ6-F1
#
_cell.length_a   1.000
_cell.length_b   1.000
_cell.length_c   1.000
_cell.angle_alpha   90.00
_cell.angle_beta   90.00
_cell.angle_gamma   90.00
#
_symmetry.space_group_name_H-M   'P 1'
#
loop_
_entity.id
_entity.type
_entity.pdbx_description
1 polymer ?
#
loop_
_entity_poly.entity_id
_entity_poly.type
_entity_poly.pdbx_seq_one_letter_code
_entity_poly.pdbx_strand_id
1 'polypeptide(L)'
;DILLDGRSVLADNPDQLRQRIGMVFQQFQLFPHRTVLDNVALAPRKLKGLSADAARELGLSQLDRVGLRHKADARPATLSGGQQQ
;
A
#
# COMPACT_ATOMS: atom_id res chain seq x y z
N ASP A 1 9.14 -19.19 -19.29
CA ASP A 1 8.19 -19.11 -18.16
C ASP A 1 8.83 -18.31 -17.04
N ILE A 2 8.05 -17.56 -16.26
CA ILE A 2 8.54 -16.79 -15.10
C ILE A 2 7.92 -17.44 -13.86
N LEU A 3 8.75 -17.79 -12.88
CA LEU A 3 8.31 -18.51 -11.67
C LEU A 3 8.44 -17.61 -10.43
N LEU A 4 7.40 -17.57 -9.59
CA LEU A 4 7.42 -16.97 -8.25
C LEU A 4 7.20 -18.08 -7.20
N ASP A 5 8.20 -18.31 -6.35
CA ASP A 5 8.22 -19.42 -5.37
C ASP A 5 7.89 -20.78 -6.03
N GLY A 6 8.46 -21.02 -7.22
CA GLY A 6 8.27 -22.26 -7.99
C GLY A 6 6.94 -22.39 -8.74
N ARG A 7 6.05 -21.38 -8.68
CA ARG A 7 4.78 -21.36 -9.43
C ARG A 7 4.85 -20.42 -10.64
N SER A 8 4.34 -20.85 -11.79
CA SER A 8 4.30 -19.99 -12.98
C SER A 8 3.37 -18.80 -12.76
N VAL A 9 3.88 -17.59 -12.99
CA VAL A 9 3.08 -16.35 -12.91
C VAL A 9 2.01 -16.27 -14.00
N LEU A 10 2.18 -17.02 -15.09
CA LEU A 10 1.23 -17.06 -16.21
C LEU A 10 0.03 -17.98 -15.92
N ALA A 11 0.21 -18.96 -15.03
CA ALA A 11 -0.82 -19.93 -14.66
C ALA A 11 -1.51 -19.60 -13.31
N ASP A 12 -0.97 -18.66 -12.53
CA ASP A 12 -1.52 -18.28 -11.22
C ASP A 12 -2.70 -17.30 -11.35
N ASN A 13 -3.52 -17.19 -10.30
CA ASN A 13 -4.55 -16.17 -10.23
C ASN A 13 -3.90 -14.78 -10.06
N PRO A 14 -4.15 -13.81 -10.96
CA PRO A 14 -3.43 -12.54 -10.96
C PRO A 14 -3.68 -11.70 -9.69
N ASP A 15 -4.85 -11.81 -9.07
CA ASP A 15 -5.16 -11.03 -7.86
C ASP A 15 -4.49 -11.62 -6.62
N GLN A 16 -4.36 -12.95 -6.55
CA GLN A 16 -3.60 -13.61 -5.49
C GLN A 16 -2.10 -13.39 -5.66
N LEU A 17 -1.61 -13.44 -6.90
CA LEU A 17 -0.21 -13.16 -7.25
C LEU A 17 0.19 -11.74 -6.81
N ARG A 18 -0.60 -10.73 -7.16
CA ARG A 18 -0.31 -9.32 -6.82
C ARG A 18 -0.30 -9.04 -5.31
N GLN A 19 -0.99 -9.82 -4.49
CA GLN A 19 -0.93 -9.67 -3.03
C GLN A 19 0.42 -10.11 -2.43
N ARG A 20 1.20 -10.92 -3.16
CA ARG A 20 2.53 -11.40 -2.76
C ARG A 20 3.66 -10.49 -3.25
N ILE A 21 3.39 -9.60 -4.20
CA ILE A 21 4.39 -8.73 -4.84
C ILE A 21 4.05 -7.27 -4.54
N GLY A 22 4.95 -6.56 -3.87
CA GLY A 22 4.89 -5.11 -3.76
C GLY A 22 5.41 -4.44 -5.03
N MET A 23 4.74 -3.38 -5.49
CA MET A 23 5.15 -2.59 -6.66
C MET A 23 5.10 -1.10 -6.30
N VAL A 24 6.16 -0.37 -6.68
CA VAL A 24 6.23 1.09 -6.60
C VAL A 24 6.34 1.63 -8.02
N PHE A 25 5.52 2.63 -8.36
CA PHE A 25 5.46 3.22 -9.68
C PHE A 25 6.32 4.49 -9.76
N GLN A 26 6.82 4.81 -10.96
CA GLN A 26 7.56 6.06 -11.19
C GLN A 26 6.67 7.30 -11.04
N GLN A 27 5.41 7.22 -11.48
CA GLN A 27 4.37 8.20 -11.22
C GLN A 27 3.49 7.69 -10.07
N PHE A 28 3.39 8.47 -9.00
CA PHE A 28 2.68 8.07 -7.80
C PHE A 28 1.20 7.78 -8.08
N GLN A 29 0.76 6.56 -7.77
CA GLN A 29 -0.62 6.11 -7.94
C GLN A 29 -1.40 6.17 -6.62
N LEU A 30 -1.22 7.27 -5.87
CA LEU A 30 -1.96 7.51 -4.63
C LEU A 30 -3.41 7.90 -4.95
N PHE A 31 -4.36 7.46 -4.13
CA PHE A 31 -5.74 7.91 -4.19
C PHE A 31 -5.83 9.35 -3.63
N PRO A 32 -6.08 10.38 -4.46
CA PRO A 32 -5.96 11.78 -4.04
C PRO A 32 -7.05 12.21 -3.05
N HIS A 33 -8.20 11.54 -3.10
CA HIS A 33 -9.36 11.77 -2.25
C HIS A 33 -9.28 11.01 -0.92
N ARG A 34 -8.12 10.44 -0.56
CA ARG A 34 -7.86 9.77 0.72
C ARG A 34 -6.73 10.45 1.48
N THR A 35 -6.67 10.26 2.80
CA THR A 35 -5.49 10.66 3.58
C THR A 35 -4.31 9.74 3.27
N VAL A 36 -3.10 10.11 3.72
CA VAL A 36 -1.93 9.24 3.62
C VAL A 36 -2.18 7.91 4.33
N LEU A 37 -2.72 7.96 5.55
CA LEU A 37 -3.05 6.77 6.32
C LEU A 37 -4.11 5.90 5.62
N ASP A 38 -5.15 6.52 5.06
CA ASP A 38 -6.19 5.80 4.34
C ASP A 38 -5.65 5.12 3.08
N ASN A 39 -4.68 5.72 2.39
CA ASN A 39 -4.00 5.11 1.24
C ASN A 39 -3.29 3.81 1.65
N VAL A 40 -2.53 3.85 2.75
CA VAL A 40 -1.77 2.69 3.25
C VAL A 40 -2.70 1.61 3.82
N ALA A 41 -3.74 2.00 4.57
CA ALA A 41 -4.64 1.08 5.25
C ALA A 41 -5.68 0.42 4.32
N LEU A 42 -5.91 0.96 3.11
CA LEU A 42 -6.97 0.51 2.21
C LEU A 42 -6.83 -0.97 1.82
N ALA A 43 -5.68 -1.38 1.31
CA ALA A 43 -5.46 -2.75 0.83
C ALA A 43 -5.52 -3.79 1.98
N PRO A 44 -4.87 -3.59 3.14
CA PRO A 44 -5.03 -4.47 4.29
C PRO A 44 -6.50 -4.65 4.72
N ARG A 45 -7.30 -3.56 4.74
CA ARG A 45 -8.72 -3.63 5.10
C ARG A 45 -9.54 -4.41 4.07
N LYS A 46 -9.33 -4.15 2.77
CA LYS A 46 -10.16 -4.68 1.70
C LYS A 46 -9.80 -6.09 1.26
N LEU A 47 -8.51 -6.43 1.26
CA LEU A 47 -8.01 -7.69 0.71
C LEU A 47 -7.70 -8.71 1.80
N LYS A 48 -7.25 -8.27 2.97
CA LYS A 48 -6.93 -9.15 4.11
C LYS A 48 -8.02 -9.19 5.19
N GLY A 49 -9.12 -8.44 5.01
CA GLY A 49 -10.25 -8.43 5.93
C GLY A 49 -9.94 -7.87 7.32
N LEU A 50 -8.86 -7.10 7.46
CA LEU A 50 -8.51 -6.47 8.75
C LEU A 50 -9.63 -5.52 9.19
N SER A 51 -9.87 -5.46 10.51
CA SER A 51 -10.76 -4.46 11.10
C SER A 51 -10.22 -3.05 10.82
N ALA A 52 -11.09 -2.04 10.93
CA ALA A 52 -10.69 -0.65 10.74
C ALA A 52 -9.53 -0.26 11.67
N ASP A 53 -9.61 -0.63 12.95
CA ASP A 53 -8.57 -0.32 13.94
C ASP A 53 -7.26 -1.06 13.65
N ALA A 54 -7.32 -2.35 13.32
CA ALA A 54 -6.13 -3.13 13.01
C ALA A 54 -5.42 -2.63 11.74
N ALA A 55 -6.19 -2.25 10.70
CA ALA A 55 -5.63 -1.66 9.48
C ALA A 55 -5.04 -0.27 9.74
N ARG A 56 -5.66 0.53 10.62
CA ARG A 56 -5.18 1.84 11.05
C ARG A 56 -3.84 1.73 11.79
N GLU A 57 -3.74 0.83 12.77
CA GLU A 57 -2.50 0.60 13.52
C GLU A 57 -1.37 0.08 12.62
N LEU A 58 -1.69 -0.85 11.71
CA LEU A 58 -0.74 -1.30 10.70
C LEU A 58 -0.28 -0.14 9.79
N GLY A 59 -1.21 0.70 9.34
CA GLY A 59 -0.87 1.85 8.52
C GLY A 59 0.03 2.85 9.24
N LEU A 60 -0.27 3.16 10.49
CA LEU A 60 0.55 4.05 11.33
C LEU A 60 1.95 3.47 11.57
N SER A 61 2.08 2.15 11.77
CA SER A 61 3.39 1.52 11.95
C SER A 61 4.21 1.52 10.65
N GLN A 62 3.60 1.33 9.48
CA GLN A 62 4.32 1.48 8.21
C GLN A 62 4.74 2.93 7.95
N LEU A 63 3.87 3.90 8.26
CA LEU A 63 4.22 5.32 8.11
C LEU A 63 5.35 5.73 9.05
N ASP A 64 5.42 5.17 10.24
CA ASP A 64 6.51 5.41 11.18
C ASP A 64 7.86 4.93 10.63
N ARG A 65 7.88 3.73 10.03
CA ARG A 65 9.09 3.15 9.41
C ARG A 65 9.68 4.00 8.29
N VAL A 66 8.85 4.78 7.59
CA VAL A 66 9.28 5.69 6.51
C VAL A 66 9.31 7.17 6.95
N GLY A 67 9.13 7.45 8.24
CA GLY A 67 9.22 8.82 8.79
C GLY A 67 8.03 9.73 8.47
N LEU A 68 6.90 9.18 8.02
CA LEU A 68 5.70 9.93 7.60
C LEU A 68 4.52 9.85 8.58
N ARG A 69 4.70 9.28 9.78
CA ARG A 69 3.63 9.19 10.78
C ARG A 69 2.95 10.54 11.08
N HIS A 70 3.73 11.61 11.15
CA HIS A 70 3.26 12.97 11.39
C HIS A 70 2.42 13.57 10.22
N LYS A 71 2.36 12.89 9.07
CA LYS A 71 1.57 13.27 7.89
C LYS A 71 0.39 12.31 7.66
N ALA A 72 0.07 11.44 8.61
CA ALA A 72 -1.00 10.44 8.47
C ALA A 72 -2.32 11.02 7.95
N ASP A 73 -2.73 12.18 8.45
CA ASP A 73 -4.01 12.82 8.09
C ASP A 73 -3.90 13.78 6.89
N ALA A 74 -2.69 13.97 6.34
CA ALA A 74 -2.46 14.82 5.17
C ALA A 74 -3.07 14.20 3.90
N ARG A 75 -3.24 15.03 2.87
CA ARG A 75 -3.63 14.58 1.52
C ARG A 75 -2.40 14.47 0.62
N PRO A 76 -2.37 13.56 -0.37
CA PRO A 76 -1.21 13.40 -1.27
C PRO A 76 -0.72 14.70 -1.90
N ALA A 77 -1.63 15.61 -2.27
CA ALA A 77 -1.31 16.89 -2.88
C ALA A 77 -0.44 17.82 -2.01
N THR A 78 -0.33 17.58 -0.70
CA THR A 78 0.50 18.38 0.22
C THR A 78 1.84 17.73 0.54
N LEU A 79 2.17 16.61 -0.10
CA LEU A 79 3.44 15.89 0.03
C LEU A 79 4.41 16.30 -1.08
N SER A 80 5.70 16.39 -0.76
CA SER A 80 6.75 16.47 -1.77
C SER A 80 6.82 15.15 -2.58
N GLY A 81 7.42 15.18 -3.77
CA GLY A 81 7.55 13.95 -4.58
C GLY A 81 8.25 12.81 -3.83
N GLY A 82 9.33 13.10 -3.09
CA GLY A 82 10.01 12.10 -2.27
C GLY A 82 9.20 11.58 -1.08
N GLN A 83 8.19 12.32 -0.61
CA GLN A 83 7.25 11.86 0.42
C GLN A 83 6.07 11.06 -0.15
N GLN A 84 5.76 11.23 -1.44
CA GLN A 84 4.75 10.44 -2.14
C GLN A 84 5.26 9.06 -2.57
N GLN A 85 6.58 8.91 -2.68
CA GLN A 85 7.27 7.67 -3.03
C GLN A 85 7.48 6.77 -1.80
#